data_AF-A0A963C6V8-F1
#
_entry.id   AF-A0A963C6V8-F1
#
_cell.length_a   1.000
_cell.length_b   1.000
_cell.length_c   1.000
_cell.angle_alpha   90.00
_cell.angle_beta   90.00
_cell.angle_gamma   90.00
#
_symmetry.space_group_name_H-M   'P 1'
#
loop_
_entity.id
_entity.type
_entity.pdbx_description
1 polymer ?
#
loop_
_entity_poly.entity_id
_entity_poly.type
_entity_poly.pdbx_seq_one_letter_code
_entity_poly.pdbx_strand_id
1 'polypeptide(L)'
;MPDPISSPVTLSFADGDDLALPDVQPRWHLGRLARRIECWREHQLIRNALELAGDPTLVLDLSRVTGRYWPVLAEHPSRVIIAAADSPAQFEA
;
A
#
# COMPACT_ATOMS: atom_id res chain seq x y z
N MET A 1 6.58 40.99 -4.75
CA MET A 1 7.42 39.88 -5.24
C MET A 1 6.79 38.59 -4.76
N PRO A 2 6.38 37.66 -5.65
CA PRO A 2 5.98 36.32 -5.23
C PRO A 2 7.15 35.32 -5.38
N ASP A 3 7.20 34.36 -4.46
CA ASP A 3 8.21 33.30 -4.34
C ASP A 3 8.16 32.28 -5.50
N PRO A 4 9.30 31.67 -5.89
CA PRO A 4 9.32 30.65 -6.93
C PRO A 4 8.71 29.35 -6.40
N ILE A 5 7.54 29.01 -6.95
CA ILE A 5 6.83 27.76 -6.74
C ILE A 5 7.78 26.60 -7.05
N SER A 6 7.98 25.77 -6.03
CA SER A 6 8.64 24.46 -6.09
C SER A 6 8.02 23.62 -7.21
N SER A 7 8.68 23.55 -8.37
CA SER A 7 8.35 22.56 -9.38
C SER A 7 8.53 21.17 -8.76
N PRO A 8 7.54 20.27 -8.82
CA PRO A 8 7.71 18.91 -8.34
C PRO A 8 8.86 18.25 -9.10
N VAL A 9 9.75 17.57 -8.38
CA VAL A 9 10.89 16.89 -9.00
C VAL A 9 10.34 15.72 -9.83
N THR A 10 10.34 15.88 -11.15
CA THR A 10 9.93 14.81 -12.06
C THR A 10 11.05 13.78 -12.10
N LEU A 11 10.83 12.65 -11.45
CA LEU A 11 11.76 11.52 -11.48
C LEU A 11 11.55 10.73 -12.77
N SER A 12 12.63 10.48 -13.52
CA SER A 12 12.61 9.85 -14.84
C SER A 12 12.03 8.41 -14.87
N PHE A 13 11.75 7.82 -13.70
CA PHE A 13 11.13 6.50 -13.54
C PHE A 13 9.62 6.56 -13.32
N ALA A 14 9.03 7.76 -13.20
CA ALA A 14 7.58 7.97 -13.14
C ALA A 14 6.89 7.91 -14.52
N ASP A 15 7.67 7.90 -15.60
CA ASP A 15 7.20 7.68 -16.99
C ASP A 15 7.22 6.18 -17.34
N GLY A 16 6.95 5.34 -16.33
CA GLY A 16 6.82 3.91 -16.50
C GLY A 16 5.39 3.60 -16.93
N ASP A 17 5.15 3.72 -18.22
CA ASP A 17 4.02 3.21 -19.00
C ASP A 17 2.88 2.59 -18.18
N ASP A 18 1.70 3.20 -18.29
CA ASP A 18 0.41 2.56 -18.06
C ASP A 18 0.29 1.34 -18.99
N LEU A 19 0.87 0.21 -18.56
CA LEU A 19 0.44 -1.10 -19.03
C LEU A 19 -1.01 -1.23 -18.58
N ALA A 20 -1.92 -0.81 -19.45
CA ALA A 20 -3.34 -1.09 -19.39
C ALA A 20 -3.52 -2.61 -19.29
N LEU A 21 -3.46 -3.12 -18.07
CA LEU A 21 -3.75 -4.50 -17.77
C LEU A 21 -5.20 -4.73 -18.20
N PRO A 22 -5.47 -5.71 -19.09
CA PRO A 22 -6.81 -5.99 -19.53
C PRO A 22 -7.69 -6.31 -18.32
N ASP A 23 -8.91 -5.77 -18.33
CA ASP A 23 -9.92 -6.00 -17.28
C ASP A 23 -10.33 -7.48 -17.27
N VAL A 24 -9.54 -8.32 -16.60
CA VAL A 24 -9.85 -9.72 -16.36
C VAL A 24 -10.82 -9.75 -15.17
N GLN A 25 -12.11 -9.60 -15.47
CA GLN A 25 -13.20 -9.81 -14.53
C GLN A 25 -13.19 -11.28 -14.04
N PRO A 26 -12.89 -11.59 -12.76
CA PRO A 26 -12.94 -12.95 -12.28
C PRO A 26 -14.38 -13.37 -12.01
N ARG A 27 -14.75 -14.50 -12.61
CA ARG A 27 -16.08 -15.14 -12.60
C ARG A 27 -16.51 -15.44 -11.15
N TRP A 28 -17.71 -15.01 -10.79
CA TRP A 28 -18.17 -14.82 -9.42
C TRP A 28 -18.72 -16.09 -8.73
N HIS A 29 -18.29 -16.23 -7.46
CA HIS A 29 -18.83 -16.95 -6.28
C HIS A 29 -17.65 -17.50 -5.44
N LEU A 30 -16.65 -18.10 -6.09
CA LEU A 30 -15.37 -18.42 -5.46
C LEU A 30 -14.54 -17.17 -5.12
N GLY A 31 -14.83 -16.03 -5.76
CA GLY A 31 -14.08 -14.77 -5.57
C GLY A 31 -14.07 -14.23 -4.15
N ARG A 32 -15.12 -14.42 -3.34
CA ARG A 32 -15.12 -13.92 -1.94
C ARG A 32 -14.25 -14.77 -1.02
N LEU A 33 -14.29 -16.10 -1.19
CA LEU A 33 -13.47 -17.03 -0.43
C LEU A 33 -12.00 -16.93 -0.87
N ALA A 34 -11.76 -16.90 -2.18
CA ALA A 34 -10.44 -16.67 -2.75
C ALA A 34 -9.84 -15.35 -2.27
N ARG A 35 -10.62 -14.26 -2.24
CA ARG A 35 -10.15 -12.95 -1.72
C ARG A 35 -9.81 -13.00 -0.23
N ARG A 36 -10.53 -13.78 0.58
CA ARG A 36 -10.20 -13.99 2.00
C ARG A 36 -8.91 -14.78 2.17
N ILE A 37 -8.69 -15.81 1.35
CA ILE A 37 -7.46 -16.62 1.38
C ILE A 37 -6.27 -15.78 0.91
N GLU A 38 -6.44 -14.99 -0.15
CA GLU A 38 -5.39 -14.09 -0.64
C GLU A 38 -5.02 -13.06 0.43
N CYS A 39 -6.01 -12.40 1.03
CA CYS A 39 -5.80 -11.47 2.14
C CYS A 39 -5.10 -12.13 3.33
N TRP A 40 -5.49 -13.35 3.70
CA TRP A 40 -4.81 -14.11 4.75
C TRP A 40 -3.34 -14.39 4.39
N ARG A 41 -3.07 -14.82 3.15
CA ARG A 41 -1.70 -15.09 2.69
C ARG A 41 -0.84 -13.83 2.70
N GLU A 42 -1.36 -12.71 2.20
CA GLU A 42 -0.67 -11.42 2.24
C GLU A 42 -0.35 -10.99 3.67
N HIS A 43 -1.29 -11.14 4.61
CA HIS A 43 -1.02 -10.85 6.02
C HIS A 43 0.13 -11.68 6.59
N GLN A 44 0.20 -12.98 6.26
CA GLN A 44 1.30 -13.84 6.70
C GLN A 44 2.63 -13.43 6.09
N LEU A 45 2.65 -13.03 4.82
CA LEU A 45 3.87 -12.53 4.18
C LEU A 45 4.38 -11.26 4.85
N ILE A 46 3.48 -10.35 5.24
CA ILE A 46 3.85 -9.12 5.94
C ILE A 46 4.41 -9.43 7.32
N ARG A 47 3.79 -10.33 8.10
CA ARG A 47 4.33 -10.76 9.40
C ARG A 47 5.75 -11.31 9.26
N ASN A 48 5.97 -12.22 8.31
CA ASN A 48 7.30 -12.77 8.06
C ASN A 48 8.30 -11.70 7.62
N ALA A 49 7.89 -10.73 6.80
CA ALA A 49 8.74 -9.63 6.38
C ALA A 49 9.12 -8.71 7.54
N LEU A 50 8.19 -8.43 8.46
CA LEU A 50 8.45 -7.66 9.67
C LEU A 50 9.41 -8.41 10.61
N GLU A 51 9.20 -9.70 10.83
CA GLU A 51 10.11 -10.54 11.62
C GLU A 51 11.52 -10.55 11.02
N LEU A 52 11.63 -10.71 9.70
CA LEU A 52 12.91 -10.68 9.00
C LEU A 52 13.60 -9.31 9.09
N ALA A 53 12.81 -8.22 9.13
CA ALA A 53 13.30 -6.87 9.32
C ALA A 53 13.64 -6.55 10.81
N GLY A 54 13.49 -7.51 11.72
CA GLY A 54 13.79 -7.32 13.15
C GLY A 54 12.70 -6.58 13.90
N ASP A 55 11.45 -6.70 13.44
CA ASP A 55 10.26 -6.04 13.99
C ASP A 55 10.40 -4.51 14.12
N PRO A 56 10.45 -3.79 12.98
CA PRO A 56 10.71 -2.37 12.99
C PRO A 56 9.57 -1.57 13.64
N THR A 57 9.92 -0.64 14.52
CA THR A 57 8.95 0.28 15.16
C THR A 57 8.48 1.40 14.23
N LEU A 58 9.11 1.59 13.07
CA LEU A 58 8.74 2.57 12.07
C LEU A 58 8.54 1.89 10.72
N VAL A 59 7.37 2.03 10.12
CA VAL A 59 7.02 1.43 8.82
C VAL A 59 6.44 2.48 7.88
N LEU A 60 6.92 2.49 6.64
CA LEU A 60 6.41 3.32 5.55
C LEU A 60 5.46 2.48 4.67
N ASP A 61 4.17 2.80 4.71
CA ASP A 61 3.13 2.21 3.88
C ASP A 61 2.99 3.04 2.58
N LEU A 62 3.42 2.46 1.47
CA LEU A 62 3.32 3.02 0.11
C LEU A 62 2.20 2.32 -0.71
N SER A 63 1.27 1.64 -0.04
CA SER A 63 0.22 0.93 -0.75
C SER A 63 -0.80 1.88 -1.36
N ARG A 64 -1.22 1.61 -2.60
CA ARG A 64 -2.28 2.35 -3.31
C ARG A 64 -3.62 2.36 -2.56
N VAL A 65 -3.83 1.39 -1.66
CA VAL A 65 -5.03 1.30 -0.83
C VAL A 65 -4.60 1.37 0.61
N THR A 66 -4.61 2.58 1.15
CA THR A 66 -4.30 2.88 2.54
C THR A 66 -5.09 1.98 3.49
N GLY A 67 -4.43 1.45 4.51
CA GLY A 67 -5.12 0.76 5.61
C GLY A 67 -5.36 -0.73 5.41
N ARG A 68 -5.11 -1.28 4.21
CA ARG A 68 -5.27 -2.72 3.96
C ARG A 68 -4.48 -3.60 4.94
N TYR A 69 -3.28 -3.14 5.31
CA TYR A 69 -2.33 -3.91 6.10
C TYR A 69 -2.19 -3.43 7.55
N TRP A 70 -2.87 -2.34 7.92
CA TRP A 70 -2.84 -1.81 9.27
C TRP A 70 -3.25 -2.82 10.35
N PRO A 71 -4.20 -3.75 10.13
CA PRO A 71 -4.49 -4.78 11.13
C PRO A 71 -3.29 -5.63 11.54
N VAL A 72 -2.33 -5.85 10.63
CA VAL A 72 -1.09 -6.59 10.92
C VAL A 72 -0.02 -5.66 11.50
N LEU A 73 0.13 -4.45 10.93
CA LEU A 73 1.12 -3.48 11.41
C LEU A 73 0.83 -3.03 12.85
N ALA A 74 -0.46 -2.84 13.18
CA ALA A 74 -0.94 -2.40 14.49
C ALA A 74 -0.92 -3.49 15.56
N GLU A 75 -0.53 -4.73 15.24
CA GLU A 75 -0.32 -5.78 16.25
C GLU A 75 0.78 -5.38 17.25
N HIS A 76 1.70 -4.50 16.85
CA HIS A 76 2.67 -3.86 17.72
C HIS A 76 2.21 -2.42 18.03
N PRO A 77 1.74 -2.13 19.27
CA PRO A 77 1.15 -0.83 19.61
C PRO A 77 2.16 0.32 19.59
N SER A 78 3.46 0.01 19.70
CA SER A 78 4.53 1.00 19.60
C SER A 78 4.96 1.28 18.15
N ARG A 79 4.33 0.64 17.16
CA ARG A 79 4.69 0.79 15.76
C ARG A 79 4.07 2.06 15.17
N VAL A 80 4.92 2.96 14.70
CA VAL A 80 4.54 4.15 13.94
C VAL A 80 4.41 3.77 12.47
N ILE A 81 3.24 4.02 11.89
CA ILE A 81 2.95 3.77 10.48
C ILE A 81 2.86 5.13 9.78
N ILE A 82 3.75 5.37 8.82
CA ILE A 82 3.70 6.53 7.92
C ILE A 82 3.04 6.04 6.64
N ALA A 83 1.85 6.54 6.33
CA ALA A 83 1.20 6.24 5.06
C ALA A 83 1.48 7.34 4.04
N ALA A 84 1.84 6.96 2.82
CA ALA A 84 1.94 7.86 1.68
C ALA A 84 0.95 7.42 0.60
N ALA A 85 0.28 8.39 -0.01
CA ALA A 85 -0.62 8.16 -1.13
C ALA A 85 -0.39 9.22 -2.21
N ASP A 86 -0.65 8.83 -3.45
CA ASP A 86 -0.46 9.72 -4.61
C ASP A 86 -1.56 10.80 -4.70
N SER A 87 -2.71 10.57 -4.06
CA SER A 87 -3.81 11.54 -4.04
C SER A 87 -4.54 11.58 -2.69
N PRO A 88 -5.05 12.76 -2.28
CA PRO A 88 -5.80 12.91 -1.02
C PRO A 88 -7.03 11.99 -0.93
N ALA A 89 -7.67 11.72 -2.06
CA ALA A 89 -8.86 10.86 -2.14
C ALA A 89 -8.60 9.41 -1.65
N GLN A 90 -7.34 8.97 -1.56
CA GLN A 90 -6.97 7.65 -1.03
C GLN A 90 -6.97 7.59 0.51
N PHE A 91 -7.08 8.74 1.18
CA PHE A 91 -7.28 8.84 2.63
C PHE A 91 -8.75 9.07 3.01
N GLU A 92 -9.61 9.38 2.03
CA GLU A 92 -11.04 9.56 2.24
C GLU A 92 -11.75 8.20 2.07
N ALA A 93 -12.34 7.71 3.16
CA ALA A 93 -13.04 6.43 3.24
C ALA A 93 -14.55 6.58 3.02
#